data_AF-A0AB32W3Z5-F1
#
_entry.id   AF-A0AB32W3Z5-F1
#
_cell.length_a   1.000
_cell.length_b   1.000
_cell.length_c   1.000
_cell.angle_alpha   90.00
_cell.angle_beta   90.00
_cell.angle_gamma   90.00
#
_symmetry.space_group_name_H-M   'P 1'
#
loop_
_entity.id
_entity.type
_entity.pdbx_description
1 polymer ?
#
loop_
_entity_poly.entity_id
_entity_poly.type
_entity_poly.pdbx_seq_one_letter_code
_entity_poly.pdbx_strand_id
1 'polypeptide(L)'
;MQFLQHILALIFIVLLYFSISKALECQLNNANKFKVARTIRVDQSGKGDFKTIQNAIDSIPSNNDKWIRILISPGHFREKVTIPANKPCIFLEGAGSKLTSIEWGDHMDTCDSATFTSSPDNIVAKGISFKNIYNIPSGPDAKKKVEPALAVRIYGDKSAFYNCAFFGLQDTLWDVQGRHYFYNCYIEGAVDFIFGSGQSIYEKCEINLTAGKYAPEYPNGYITAQGRNSSDDPSGFVFKYCVFTGSGKTYLGRAYGAYSRVIIYKSVLSDAILASGWDAWRYVHHEGNLIYVEADCKGPGANTSKRVPWLKKLGASQLKKFLNLSYIDKEGWIAKLPKDETKKIPGESLFSFYSFITKKMQTWEFVLASLGVDLQTFKGPYCVETTFDEKVTFFPFFSQPVN
;
A
#
# COMPACT_ATOMS: atom_id res chain seq x y z
N MET A 1 -22.63 -23.10 49.74
CA MET A 1 -22.64 -23.88 48.47
C MET A 1 -22.91 -23.01 47.24
N GLN A 2 -23.97 -22.19 47.23
CA GLN A 2 -24.33 -21.33 46.08
C GLN A 2 -23.25 -20.34 45.63
N PHE A 3 -22.54 -19.70 46.57
CA PHE A 3 -21.47 -18.74 46.26
C PHE A 3 -20.29 -19.37 45.51
N LEU A 4 -19.91 -20.60 45.89
CA LEU A 4 -18.85 -21.35 45.22
C LEU A 4 -19.25 -21.76 43.80
N GLN A 5 -20.52 -22.10 43.58
CA GLN A 5 -21.05 -22.39 42.24
C GLN A 5 -21.01 -21.17 41.31
N HIS A 6 -21.27 -19.96 41.84
CA HIS A 6 -21.22 -18.72 41.04
C HIS A 6 -19.78 -18.37 40.65
N ILE A 7 -18.81 -18.54 41.56
CA ILE A 7 -17.40 -18.33 41.27
C ILE A 7 -16.90 -19.33 40.21
N LEU A 8 -17.26 -20.61 40.35
CA LEU A 8 -16.89 -21.64 39.37
C LEU A 8 -17.51 -21.38 37.99
N ALA A 9 -18.78 -20.92 37.93
CA ALA A 9 -19.42 -20.53 36.69
C ALA A 9 -18.74 -19.31 36.04
N LEU A 10 -18.34 -18.31 36.84
CA LEU A 10 -17.63 -17.13 36.34
C LEU A 10 -16.24 -17.49 35.82
N ILE A 11 -15.50 -18.35 36.53
CA ILE A 11 -14.21 -18.89 36.08
C ILE A 11 -14.39 -19.69 34.80
N PHE A 12 -15.43 -20.51 34.69
CA PHE A 12 -15.71 -21.28 33.47
C PHE A 12 -16.09 -20.39 32.29
N ILE A 13 -16.87 -19.32 32.51
CA ILE A 13 -17.18 -18.30 31.48
C ILE A 13 -15.92 -17.54 31.07
N VAL A 14 -15.07 -17.16 32.02
CA VAL A 14 -13.77 -16.51 31.73
C VAL A 14 -12.85 -17.47 30.98
N LEU A 15 -12.77 -18.74 31.36
CA LEU A 15 -11.99 -19.76 30.67
C LEU A 15 -12.54 -20.08 29.27
N LEU A 16 -13.86 -20.06 29.07
CA LEU A 16 -14.50 -20.14 27.76
C LEU A 16 -14.15 -18.89 26.93
N TYR A 17 -14.20 -17.69 27.50
CA TYR A 17 -13.77 -16.45 26.84
C TYR A 17 -12.27 -16.47 26.47
N PHE A 18 -11.41 -17.00 27.33
CA PHE A 18 -9.98 -17.20 27.05
C PHE A 18 -9.72 -18.30 26.03
N SER A 19 -10.56 -19.33 25.98
CA SER A 19 -10.48 -20.42 24.99
C SER A 19 -11.00 -19.99 23.61
N ILE A 20 -11.96 -19.06 23.57
CA ILE A 20 -12.49 -18.45 22.34
C ILE A 20 -11.59 -17.30 21.86
N SER A 21 -10.78 -16.69 22.74
CA SER A 21 -9.84 -15.61 22.41
C SER A 21 -8.42 -16.09 22.08
N LYS A 22 -8.23 -17.36 21.70
CA LYS A 22 -7.10 -17.68 20.84
C LYS A 22 -7.45 -17.16 19.46
N ALA A 23 -7.15 -15.88 19.21
CA ALA A 23 -7.00 -15.39 17.84
C ALA A 23 -6.20 -16.47 17.10
N LEU A 24 -6.77 -17.02 16.03
CA LEU A 24 -6.18 -18.12 15.28
C LEU A 24 -4.76 -17.69 14.90
N GLU A 25 -3.76 -18.16 15.65
CA GLU A 25 -2.39 -17.71 15.44
C GLU A 25 -1.91 -18.44 14.21
N CYS A 26 -1.90 -17.74 13.08
CA CYS A 26 -1.51 -18.30 11.79
C CYS A 26 -0.15 -18.99 11.91
N GLN A 27 -0.15 -20.31 11.76
CA GLN A 27 1.02 -21.15 11.88
C GLN A 27 1.84 -21.05 10.60
N LEU A 28 3.13 -20.76 10.79
CA LEU A 28 4.16 -20.90 9.76
C LEU A 28 4.64 -22.35 9.73
N ASN A 29 5.49 -22.69 8.76
CA ASN A 29 6.06 -24.03 8.66
C ASN A 29 6.82 -24.41 9.95
N ASN A 30 6.50 -25.57 10.54
CA ASN A 30 7.11 -26.06 11.78
C ASN A 30 8.65 -26.19 11.69
N ALA A 31 9.19 -26.51 10.52
CA ALA A 31 10.63 -26.63 10.29
C ALA A 31 11.32 -25.27 10.05
N ASN A 32 10.57 -24.26 9.60
CA ASN A 32 11.07 -22.90 9.44
C ASN A 32 9.93 -21.88 9.64
N LYS A 33 9.94 -21.25 10.82
CA LYS A 33 8.95 -20.25 11.26
C LYS A 33 8.95 -18.95 10.44
N PHE A 34 9.59 -18.90 9.27
CA PHE A 34 9.49 -17.78 8.33
C PHE A 34 8.97 -18.22 6.96
N LYS A 35 8.69 -19.52 6.77
CA LYS A 35 8.17 -20.09 5.54
C LYS A 35 6.68 -20.37 5.63
N VAL A 36 6.00 -20.20 4.51
CA VAL A 36 4.60 -20.62 4.36
C VAL A 36 4.48 -22.14 4.43
N ALA A 37 3.31 -22.63 4.83
CA ALA A 37 3.03 -24.07 4.93
C ALA A 37 2.85 -24.73 3.56
N ARG A 38 2.27 -23.99 2.59
CA ARG A 38 2.01 -24.46 1.23
C ARG A 38 2.09 -23.29 0.25
N THR A 39 2.51 -23.57 -0.98
CA THR A 39 2.38 -22.65 -2.12
C THR A 39 1.42 -23.25 -3.14
N ILE A 40 0.48 -22.44 -3.62
CA ILE A 40 -0.43 -22.69 -4.73
C ILE A 40 -0.02 -21.75 -5.87
N ARG A 41 0.11 -22.25 -7.09
CA ARG A 41 0.53 -21.48 -8.26
C ARG A 41 -0.66 -21.14 -9.15
N VAL A 42 -0.78 -19.89 -9.55
CA VAL A 42 -1.80 -19.42 -10.49
C VAL A 42 -1.13 -18.95 -11.77
N ASP A 43 -1.52 -19.54 -12.90
CA ASP A 43 -0.99 -19.20 -14.22
C ASP A 43 -2.07 -19.35 -15.29
N GLN A 44 -2.42 -18.26 -15.97
CA GLN A 44 -3.46 -18.23 -17.01
C GLN A 44 -3.12 -19.16 -18.20
N SER A 45 -1.83 -19.46 -18.42
CA SER A 45 -1.38 -20.40 -19.46
C SER A 45 -1.65 -21.87 -19.10
N GLY A 46 -2.09 -22.17 -17.87
CA GLY A 46 -2.33 -23.53 -17.40
C GLY A 46 -1.09 -24.27 -16.89
N LYS A 47 0.04 -23.58 -16.68
CA LYS A 47 1.27 -24.16 -16.10
C LYS A 47 1.31 -24.15 -14.57
N GLY A 48 0.31 -23.54 -13.92
CA GLY A 48 0.11 -23.52 -12.48
C GLY A 48 -0.91 -24.55 -12.01
N ASP A 49 -1.18 -24.57 -10.70
CA ASP A 49 -2.23 -25.41 -10.10
C ASP A 49 -3.64 -24.93 -10.52
N PHE A 50 -3.80 -23.62 -10.74
CA PHE A 50 -5.04 -23.00 -11.19
C PHE A 50 -4.79 -21.96 -12.29
N LYS A 51 -5.81 -21.72 -13.12
CA LYS A 51 -5.80 -20.64 -14.13
C LYS A 51 -6.32 -19.30 -13.60
N THR A 52 -7.10 -19.32 -12.53
CA THR A 52 -7.74 -18.14 -11.93
C THR A 52 -7.38 -18.02 -10.46
N ILE A 53 -7.39 -16.80 -9.95
CA ILE A 53 -7.08 -16.49 -8.56
C ILE A 53 -8.23 -16.95 -7.66
N GLN A 54 -9.49 -16.76 -8.09
CA GLN A 54 -10.64 -17.21 -7.29
C GLN A 54 -10.61 -18.73 -7.04
N ASN A 55 -10.32 -19.55 -8.05
CA ASN A 55 -10.26 -21.00 -7.87
C ASN A 55 -9.14 -21.42 -6.90
N ALA A 56 -8.01 -20.70 -6.90
CA ALA A 56 -6.93 -20.94 -5.95
C ALA A 56 -7.37 -20.63 -4.51
N ILE A 57 -8.07 -19.51 -4.29
CA ILE A 57 -8.67 -19.16 -2.99
C ILE A 57 -9.73 -20.20 -2.59
N ASP A 58 -10.57 -20.63 -3.52
CA ASP A 58 -11.63 -21.61 -3.26
C ASP A 58 -11.07 -22.97 -2.83
N SER A 59 -9.89 -23.34 -3.33
CA SER A 59 -9.21 -24.58 -2.95
C SER A 59 -8.65 -24.60 -1.52
N ILE A 60 -8.53 -23.44 -0.86
CA ILE A 60 -8.07 -23.33 0.52
C ILE A 60 -9.21 -23.76 1.47
N PRO A 61 -8.98 -24.67 2.42
CA PRO A 61 -10.01 -25.07 3.38
C PRO A 61 -10.54 -23.90 4.22
N SER A 62 -11.80 -23.97 4.59
CA SER A 62 -12.37 -23.07 5.61
C SER A 62 -11.65 -23.24 6.95
N ASN A 63 -11.63 -22.17 7.74
CA ASN A 63 -10.94 -22.05 9.03
C ASN A 63 -9.43 -22.35 8.95
N ASN A 64 -8.81 -21.96 7.83
CA ASN A 64 -7.38 -22.15 7.60
C ASN A 64 -6.53 -21.43 8.66
N ASP A 65 -5.71 -22.18 9.38
CA ASP A 65 -4.82 -21.66 10.42
C ASP A 65 -3.34 -21.66 9.99
N LYS A 66 -3.05 -21.93 8.72
CA LYS A 66 -1.69 -22.02 8.18
C LYS A 66 -1.46 -20.98 7.12
N TRP A 67 -0.28 -20.36 7.11
CA TRP A 67 0.07 -19.45 6.02
C TRP A 67 0.15 -20.20 4.68
N ILE A 68 -0.78 -19.92 3.77
CA ILE A 68 -0.80 -20.46 2.42
C ILE A 68 -0.44 -19.33 1.45
N ARG A 69 0.61 -19.54 0.65
CA ARG A 69 0.96 -18.62 -0.43
C ARG A 69 0.19 -18.96 -1.70
N ILE A 70 -0.42 -17.96 -2.31
CA ILE A 70 -0.89 -18.01 -3.69
C ILE A 70 0.10 -17.21 -4.53
N LEU A 71 0.96 -17.89 -5.27
CA LEU A 71 1.96 -17.31 -6.15
C LEU A 71 1.37 -17.14 -7.55
N ILE A 72 1.23 -15.91 -8.01
CA ILE A 72 0.48 -15.53 -9.20
C ILE A 72 1.46 -15.08 -10.29
N SER A 73 1.47 -15.79 -11.41
CA SER A 73 2.30 -15.46 -12.59
C SER A 73 1.96 -14.07 -13.16
N PRO A 74 2.84 -13.46 -13.98
CA PRO A 74 2.50 -12.27 -14.75
C PRO A 74 1.22 -12.48 -15.57
N GLY A 75 0.35 -11.47 -15.60
CA GLY A 75 -0.93 -11.55 -16.30
C GLY A 75 -1.97 -10.54 -15.82
N HIS A 76 -2.97 -10.33 -16.67
CA HIS A 76 -4.16 -9.52 -16.38
C HIS A 76 -5.32 -10.47 -16.05
N PHE A 77 -5.65 -10.58 -14.78
CA PHE A 77 -6.71 -11.44 -14.26
C PHE A 77 -8.02 -10.66 -14.23
N ARG A 78 -8.80 -10.79 -15.31
CA ARG A 78 -10.12 -10.15 -15.42
C ARG A 78 -11.18 -10.98 -14.70
N GLU A 79 -11.25 -10.86 -13.39
CA GLU A 79 -12.17 -11.56 -12.50
C GLU A 79 -12.48 -10.72 -11.26
N LYS A 80 -13.66 -10.95 -10.66
CA LYS A 80 -13.94 -10.50 -9.29
C LYS A 80 -13.40 -11.52 -8.31
N VAL A 81 -12.65 -11.06 -7.33
CA VAL A 81 -12.01 -11.93 -6.34
C VAL A 81 -12.51 -11.59 -4.94
N THR A 82 -12.96 -12.62 -4.22
CA THR A 82 -13.33 -12.50 -2.81
C THR A 82 -12.58 -13.54 -2.00
N ILE A 83 -11.89 -13.09 -0.95
CA ILE A 83 -11.42 -13.96 0.12
C ILE A 83 -12.50 -13.97 1.20
N PRO A 84 -13.20 -15.11 1.42
CA PRO A 84 -14.24 -15.19 2.44
C PRO A 84 -13.68 -15.07 3.87
N ALA A 85 -14.51 -14.59 4.80
CA ALA A 85 -14.11 -14.32 6.19
C ALA A 85 -13.57 -15.55 6.95
N ASN A 86 -13.94 -16.76 6.52
CA ASN A 86 -13.48 -18.01 7.10
C ASN A 86 -12.18 -18.54 6.46
N LYS A 87 -11.46 -17.77 5.63
CA LYS A 87 -10.18 -18.18 5.03
C LYS A 87 -9.01 -17.24 5.38
N PRO A 88 -8.64 -17.12 6.66
CA PRO A 88 -7.51 -16.28 7.06
C PRO A 88 -6.16 -16.90 6.66
N CYS A 89 -5.07 -16.18 6.95
CA CYS A 89 -3.69 -16.66 6.76
C CYS A 89 -3.31 -16.91 5.29
N ILE A 90 -3.71 -16.01 4.38
CA ILE A 90 -3.38 -16.10 2.95
C ILE A 90 -2.34 -15.05 2.58
N PHE A 91 -1.31 -15.47 1.86
CA PHE A 91 -0.30 -14.60 1.26
C PHE A 91 -0.44 -14.60 -0.26
N LEU A 92 -1.04 -13.55 -0.82
CA LEU A 92 -1.08 -13.30 -2.26
C LEU A 92 0.25 -12.67 -2.73
N GLU A 93 0.95 -13.33 -3.63
CA GLU A 93 2.23 -12.85 -4.17
C GLU A 93 2.17 -12.82 -5.70
N GLY A 94 2.08 -11.63 -6.28
CA GLY A 94 2.21 -11.42 -7.73
C GLY A 94 3.66 -11.28 -8.17
N ALA A 95 3.89 -11.31 -9.49
CA ALA A 95 5.22 -11.16 -10.09
C ALA A 95 5.76 -9.71 -10.04
N GLY A 96 5.03 -8.78 -9.42
CA GLY A 96 5.30 -7.35 -9.40
C GLY A 96 4.05 -6.58 -9.80
N SER A 97 3.78 -5.43 -9.16
CA SER A 97 2.54 -4.67 -9.38
C SER A 97 2.37 -4.22 -10.83
N LYS A 98 3.45 -4.05 -11.60
CA LYS A 98 3.40 -3.74 -13.03
C LYS A 98 3.14 -4.96 -13.93
N LEU A 99 3.31 -6.18 -13.42
CA LEU A 99 3.30 -7.42 -14.20
C LEU A 99 2.07 -8.30 -13.91
N THR A 100 1.50 -8.18 -12.71
CA THR A 100 0.33 -8.96 -12.28
C THR A 100 -0.77 -8.03 -11.79
N SER A 101 -1.99 -8.14 -12.33
CA SER A 101 -3.15 -7.37 -11.90
C SER A 101 -4.44 -8.19 -11.81
N ILE A 102 -5.30 -7.82 -10.86
CA ILE A 102 -6.71 -8.22 -10.79
C ILE A 102 -7.55 -7.04 -11.26
N GLU A 103 -8.43 -7.27 -12.23
CA GLU A 103 -9.14 -6.18 -12.93
C GLU A 103 -10.63 -6.50 -13.10
N TRP A 104 -11.50 -5.56 -12.71
CA TRP A 104 -12.94 -5.61 -12.97
C TRP A 104 -13.52 -4.22 -13.20
N GLY A 105 -14.79 -4.11 -13.58
CA GLY A 105 -15.41 -2.84 -14.02
C GLY A 105 -16.83 -2.60 -13.50
N ASP A 106 -17.17 -3.14 -12.32
CA ASP A 106 -18.46 -2.86 -11.68
C ASP A 106 -18.45 -1.50 -10.98
N HIS A 107 -19.64 -0.93 -10.79
CA HIS A 107 -19.83 0.47 -10.37
C HIS A 107 -21.20 0.68 -9.71
N MET A 108 -21.48 1.93 -9.31
CA MET A 108 -22.68 2.42 -8.61
C MET A 108 -22.78 1.97 -7.16
N ASP A 109 -23.02 0.68 -6.91
CA ASP A 109 -23.14 0.18 -5.55
C ASP A 109 -21.74 0.00 -4.95
N THR A 110 -21.38 0.83 -3.96
CA THR A 110 -20.11 0.76 -3.24
C THR A 110 -19.87 -0.63 -2.62
N CYS A 111 -20.93 -1.33 -2.18
CA CYS A 111 -20.82 -2.66 -1.58
C CYS A 111 -20.57 -3.77 -2.60
N ASP A 112 -21.03 -3.58 -3.85
CA ASP A 112 -20.95 -4.63 -4.88
C ASP A 112 -19.91 -4.33 -5.96
N SER A 113 -19.40 -3.11 -6.07
CA SER A 113 -18.48 -2.70 -7.15
C SER A 113 -17.02 -3.14 -6.97
N ALA A 114 -16.67 -3.72 -5.82
CA ALA A 114 -15.28 -4.10 -5.52
C ALA A 114 -14.74 -5.17 -6.49
N THR A 115 -13.60 -4.87 -7.11
CA THR A 115 -12.81 -5.85 -7.89
C THR A 115 -12.23 -6.93 -6.99
N PHE A 116 -11.69 -6.54 -5.84
CA PHE A 116 -11.15 -7.43 -4.83
C PHE A 116 -11.74 -7.15 -3.44
N THR A 117 -12.32 -8.16 -2.80
CA THR A 117 -12.80 -8.09 -1.41
C THR A 117 -11.97 -9.01 -0.52
N SER A 118 -11.40 -8.46 0.55
CA SER A 118 -10.70 -9.21 1.60
C SER A 118 -11.47 -9.13 2.91
N SER A 119 -12.15 -10.23 3.26
CA SER A 119 -12.94 -10.32 4.50
C SER A 119 -12.22 -10.90 5.72
N PRO A 120 -11.24 -11.82 5.61
CA PRO A 120 -10.66 -12.48 6.80
C PRO A 120 -9.46 -11.73 7.36
N ASP A 121 -9.14 -12.01 8.62
CA ASP A 121 -7.93 -11.52 9.27
C ASP A 121 -6.65 -12.15 8.70
N ASN A 122 -5.51 -11.50 8.93
CA ASN A 122 -4.17 -11.99 8.60
C ASN A 122 -3.99 -12.27 7.11
N ILE A 123 -4.16 -11.24 6.29
CA ILE A 123 -3.90 -11.29 4.85
C ILE A 123 -2.62 -10.54 4.52
N VAL A 124 -1.81 -11.12 3.64
CA VAL A 124 -0.68 -10.41 3.03
C VAL A 124 -0.90 -10.37 1.52
N ALA A 125 -0.72 -9.21 0.92
CA ALA A 125 -0.61 -9.07 -0.52
C ALA A 125 0.71 -8.39 -0.87
N LYS A 126 1.40 -8.88 -1.90
CA LYS A 126 2.66 -8.33 -2.36
C LYS A 126 2.78 -8.32 -3.86
N GLY A 127 3.27 -7.22 -4.42
CA GLY A 127 3.67 -7.16 -5.82
C GLY A 127 2.52 -7.46 -6.78
N ILE A 128 1.32 -6.97 -6.49
CA ILE A 128 0.13 -7.16 -7.32
C ILE A 128 -0.66 -5.86 -7.41
N SER A 129 -1.30 -5.63 -8.55
CA SER A 129 -2.22 -4.52 -8.76
C SER A 129 -3.67 -4.94 -8.61
N PHE A 130 -4.49 -4.07 -8.02
CA PHE A 130 -5.93 -4.19 -7.99
C PHE A 130 -6.51 -2.99 -8.74
N LYS A 131 -7.37 -3.24 -9.73
CA LYS A 131 -7.88 -2.17 -10.60
C LYS A 131 -9.38 -2.27 -10.78
N ASN A 132 -10.08 -1.17 -10.52
CA ASN A 132 -11.39 -0.97 -11.10
C ASN A 132 -11.25 -0.11 -12.36
N ILE A 133 -11.56 -0.69 -13.52
CA ILE A 133 -11.37 -0.07 -14.83
C ILE A 133 -12.60 0.69 -15.33
N TYR A 134 -13.69 0.78 -14.54
CA TYR A 134 -14.93 1.43 -14.97
C TYR A 134 -14.72 2.91 -15.37
N ASN A 135 -14.06 3.66 -14.49
CA ASN A 135 -13.84 5.10 -14.63
C ASN A 135 -12.56 5.44 -15.41
N ILE A 136 -11.75 4.46 -15.80
CA ILE A 136 -10.51 4.69 -16.56
C ILE A 136 -10.90 4.83 -18.04
N PRO A 137 -10.71 6.01 -18.68
CA PRO A 137 -11.16 6.21 -20.04
C PRO A 137 -10.48 5.22 -20.99
N SER A 138 -11.28 4.41 -21.67
CA SER A 138 -10.83 3.50 -22.72
C SER A 138 -11.73 3.68 -23.94
N GLY A 139 -11.16 4.29 -24.99
CA GLY A 139 -11.84 4.46 -26.28
C GLY A 139 -12.80 5.66 -26.37
N PRO A 140 -13.55 5.77 -27.48
CA PRO A 140 -14.40 6.93 -27.82
C PRO A 140 -15.54 7.22 -26.85
N ASP A 141 -15.80 6.34 -25.88
CA ASP A 141 -16.82 6.47 -24.83
C ASP A 141 -16.32 7.21 -23.57
N ALA A 142 -15.35 8.12 -23.71
CA ALA A 142 -14.76 8.92 -22.62
C ALA A 142 -15.73 9.91 -21.94
N LYS A 143 -17.04 9.76 -22.13
CA LYS A 143 -18.12 10.56 -21.54
C LYS A 143 -18.98 9.77 -20.54
N LYS A 144 -18.40 8.78 -19.87
CA LYS A 144 -19.10 8.10 -18.77
C LYS A 144 -19.14 9.02 -17.56
N LYS A 145 -20.32 9.16 -16.96
CA LYS A 145 -20.48 9.78 -15.64
C LYS A 145 -19.60 9.01 -14.66
N VAL A 146 -18.81 9.71 -13.87
CA VAL A 146 -18.04 9.09 -12.80
C VAL A 146 -19.01 8.55 -11.74
N GLU A 147 -18.85 7.28 -11.41
CA GLU A 147 -19.61 6.58 -10.38
C GLU A 147 -18.65 5.92 -9.38
N PRO A 148 -19.06 5.66 -8.13
CA PRO A 148 -18.31 4.82 -7.21
C PRO A 148 -17.92 3.49 -7.85
N ALA A 149 -16.63 3.15 -7.81
CA ALA A 149 -16.11 1.96 -8.47
C ALA A 149 -14.86 1.43 -7.75
N LEU A 150 -15.07 0.48 -6.82
CA LEU A 150 -14.02 0.02 -5.92
C LEU A 150 -13.01 -0.89 -6.61
N ALA A 151 -11.72 -0.60 -6.43
CA ALA A 151 -10.66 -1.54 -6.75
C ALA A 151 -10.54 -2.57 -5.63
N VAL A 152 -10.55 -2.12 -4.38
CA VAL A 152 -10.33 -2.96 -3.20
C VAL A 152 -11.24 -2.57 -2.05
N ARG A 153 -11.77 -3.58 -1.36
CA ARG A 153 -12.45 -3.45 -0.07
C ARG A 153 -11.84 -4.40 0.98
N ILE A 154 -11.49 -3.89 2.15
CA ILE A 154 -10.76 -4.64 3.20
C ILE A 154 -11.51 -4.55 4.53
N TYR A 155 -11.93 -5.69 5.08
CA TYR A 155 -12.57 -5.79 6.39
C TYR A 155 -11.70 -6.42 7.47
N GLY A 156 -10.85 -7.39 7.11
CA GLY A 156 -10.18 -8.26 8.07
C GLY A 156 -8.96 -7.61 8.73
N ASP A 157 -8.82 -7.83 10.03
CA ASP A 157 -7.75 -7.26 10.85
C ASP A 157 -6.36 -7.82 10.48
N LYS A 158 -5.31 -7.05 10.73
CA LYS A 158 -3.90 -7.46 10.49
C LYS A 158 -3.60 -7.79 9.03
N SER A 159 -4.09 -6.95 8.12
CA SER A 159 -3.79 -7.07 6.69
C SER A 159 -2.61 -6.19 6.28
N ALA A 160 -1.68 -6.73 5.48
CA ALA A 160 -0.50 -6.02 5.02
C ALA A 160 -0.32 -6.07 3.50
N PHE A 161 -0.01 -4.92 2.90
CA PHE A 161 0.16 -4.74 1.46
C PHE A 161 1.55 -4.18 1.19
N TYR A 162 2.36 -4.89 0.40
CA TYR A 162 3.75 -4.53 0.11
C TYR A 162 3.98 -4.40 -1.39
N ASN A 163 4.42 -3.23 -1.86
CA ASN A 163 4.67 -3.01 -3.29
C ASN A 163 3.44 -3.31 -4.17
N CYS A 164 2.23 -3.13 -3.62
CA CYS A 164 0.98 -3.28 -4.35
C CYS A 164 0.61 -1.98 -5.04
N ALA A 165 -0.32 -2.04 -5.99
CA ALA A 165 -0.89 -0.85 -6.58
C ALA A 165 -2.41 -0.92 -6.65
N PHE A 166 -3.07 0.22 -6.47
CA PHE A 166 -4.51 0.35 -6.38
C PHE A 166 -4.95 1.42 -7.38
N PHE A 167 -5.74 1.04 -8.38
CA PHE A 167 -6.15 1.93 -9.47
C PHE A 167 -7.67 2.07 -9.51
N GLY A 168 -8.14 3.31 -9.51
CA GLY A 168 -9.56 3.66 -9.59
C GLY A 168 -9.72 5.17 -9.71
N LEU A 169 -10.92 5.68 -9.43
CA LEU A 169 -11.21 7.11 -9.50
C LEU A 169 -12.02 7.60 -8.31
N GLN A 170 -13.31 7.25 -8.24
CA GLN A 170 -14.11 7.42 -7.04
C GLN A 170 -14.11 6.12 -6.24
N ASP A 171 -13.85 6.23 -4.93
CA ASP A 171 -13.86 5.11 -3.99
C ASP A 171 -12.83 4.00 -4.31
N THR A 172 -11.62 4.32 -4.79
CA THR A 172 -10.61 3.29 -5.19
C THR A 172 -10.34 2.24 -4.10
N LEU A 173 -10.04 2.67 -2.88
CA LEU A 173 -9.67 1.83 -1.75
C LEU A 173 -10.61 2.06 -0.56
N TRP A 174 -11.46 1.07 -0.29
CA TRP A 174 -12.26 1.02 0.92
C TRP A 174 -11.51 0.26 2.01
N ASP A 175 -10.80 1.01 2.84
CA ASP A 175 -10.18 0.54 4.08
C ASP A 175 -11.23 0.55 5.20
N VAL A 176 -12.07 -0.50 5.23
CA VAL A 176 -13.34 -0.50 5.97
C VAL A 176 -13.11 -0.42 7.48
N GLN A 177 -12.34 -1.36 8.02
CA GLN A 177 -12.10 -1.54 9.45
C GLN A 177 -10.90 -2.48 9.68
N GLY A 178 -10.41 -2.54 10.91
CA GLY A 178 -9.26 -3.39 11.27
C GLY A 178 -7.94 -2.63 11.15
N ARG A 179 -6.84 -3.32 11.45
CA ARG A 179 -5.49 -2.75 11.45
C ARG A 179 -4.74 -3.13 10.19
N HIS A 180 -4.31 -2.12 9.44
CA HIS A 180 -3.68 -2.35 8.15
C HIS A 180 -2.33 -1.66 8.00
N TYR A 181 -1.44 -2.31 7.26
CA TYR A 181 -0.15 -1.76 6.88
C TYR A 181 0.03 -1.75 5.36
N PHE A 182 0.18 -0.56 4.78
CA PHE A 182 0.51 -0.38 3.38
C PHE A 182 1.93 0.16 3.29
N TYR A 183 2.84 -0.60 2.69
CA TYR A 183 4.24 -0.22 2.58
C TYR A 183 4.70 -0.19 1.13
N ASN A 184 5.23 0.96 0.71
CA ASN A 184 5.73 1.17 -0.65
C ASN A 184 4.68 0.85 -1.73
N CYS A 185 3.41 1.19 -1.47
CA CYS A 185 2.31 0.99 -2.39
C CYS A 185 2.07 2.23 -3.26
N TYR A 186 1.44 2.02 -4.41
CA TYR A 186 0.92 3.08 -5.27
C TYR A 186 -0.61 3.12 -5.16
N ILE A 187 -1.21 4.27 -4.89
CA ILE A 187 -2.66 4.42 -4.78
C ILE A 187 -3.11 5.61 -5.63
N GLU A 188 -4.06 5.39 -6.53
CA GLU A 188 -4.54 6.39 -7.48
C GLU A 188 -6.06 6.62 -7.38
N GLY A 189 -6.46 7.89 -7.46
CA GLY A 189 -7.86 8.27 -7.60
C GLY A 189 -8.11 9.79 -7.56
N ALA A 190 -9.38 10.14 -7.53
CA ALA A 190 -9.85 11.53 -7.56
C ALA A 190 -10.78 11.89 -6.39
N VAL A 191 -11.80 11.06 -6.09
CA VAL A 191 -12.84 11.40 -5.11
C VAL A 191 -12.90 10.31 -4.04
N ASP A 192 -12.68 10.68 -2.79
CA ASP A 192 -12.73 9.81 -1.61
C ASP A 192 -11.96 8.49 -1.81
N PHE A 193 -10.87 8.53 -2.56
CA PHE A 193 -10.28 7.31 -3.12
C PHE A 193 -9.52 6.47 -2.08
N ILE A 194 -9.33 6.99 -0.86
CA ILE A 194 -8.95 6.24 0.34
C ILE A 194 -9.98 6.54 1.44
N PHE A 195 -10.89 5.62 1.72
CA PHE A 195 -12.00 5.88 2.65
C PHE A 195 -12.31 4.70 3.56
N GLY A 196 -13.09 4.96 4.60
CA GLY A 196 -13.50 3.98 5.61
C GLY A 196 -12.94 4.26 7.01
N SER A 197 -12.96 3.25 7.88
CA SER A 197 -12.69 3.37 9.31
C SER A 197 -11.56 2.43 9.77
N GLY A 198 -10.64 2.07 8.87
CA GLY A 198 -9.42 1.36 9.23
C GLY A 198 -8.52 2.11 10.21
N GLN A 199 -7.76 1.35 10.99
CA GLN A 199 -6.63 1.82 11.78
C GLN A 199 -5.34 1.52 10.99
N SER A 200 -4.88 2.47 10.19
CA SER A 200 -3.98 2.14 9.09
C SER A 200 -2.75 3.05 9.03
N ILE A 201 -1.60 2.44 8.73
CA ILE A 201 -0.39 3.17 8.35
C ILE A 201 -0.12 2.93 6.87
N TYR A 202 -0.05 4.03 6.12
CA TYR A 202 0.49 4.09 4.77
C TYR A 202 1.90 4.66 4.85
N GLU A 203 2.91 3.84 4.60
CA GLU A 203 4.31 4.21 4.76
C GLU A 203 5.08 4.10 3.44
N LYS A 204 5.74 5.20 3.05
CA LYS A 204 6.47 5.31 1.79
C LYS A 204 5.61 5.05 0.55
N CYS A 205 4.30 5.28 0.65
CA CYS A 205 3.39 5.12 -0.47
C CYS A 205 3.47 6.33 -1.40
N GLU A 206 3.20 6.09 -2.68
CA GLU A 206 2.89 7.14 -3.64
C GLU A 206 1.37 7.27 -3.74
N ILE A 207 0.87 8.50 -3.58
CA ILE A 207 -0.54 8.84 -3.62
C ILE A 207 -0.76 9.73 -4.85
N ASN A 208 -1.25 9.14 -5.94
CA ASN A 208 -1.37 9.81 -7.23
C ASN A 208 -2.77 10.40 -7.43
N LEU A 209 -2.82 11.72 -7.59
CA LEU A 209 -4.01 12.53 -7.73
C LEU A 209 -4.44 12.59 -9.21
N THR A 210 -5.68 12.22 -9.51
CA THR A 210 -6.21 12.23 -10.89
C THR A 210 -7.48 13.04 -11.09
N ALA A 211 -7.84 13.88 -10.10
CA ALA A 211 -8.95 14.81 -10.21
C ALA A 211 -8.81 15.74 -11.43
N GLY A 212 -9.92 16.09 -12.08
CA GLY A 212 -9.94 16.89 -13.31
C GLY A 212 -9.38 16.20 -14.57
N LYS A 213 -8.40 15.30 -14.45
CA LYS A 213 -7.85 14.54 -15.59
C LYS A 213 -8.84 13.48 -16.09
N TYR A 214 -9.45 12.74 -15.17
CA TYR A 214 -10.41 11.68 -15.47
C TYR A 214 -11.80 11.95 -14.87
N ALA A 215 -11.94 13.06 -14.15
CA ALA A 215 -13.14 13.48 -13.43
C ALA A 215 -13.43 14.97 -13.71
N PRO A 216 -13.72 15.37 -14.96
CA PRO A 216 -13.95 16.76 -15.31
C PRO A 216 -15.17 17.38 -14.60
N GLU A 217 -16.15 16.57 -14.20
CA GLU A 217 -17.31 17.01 -13.42
C GLU A 217 -17.00 17.32 -11.94
N TYR A 218 -15.85 16.86 -11.44
CA TYR A 218 -15.40 17.15 -10.08
C TYR A 218 -14.32 18.23 -10.11
N PRO A 219 -14.65 19.50 -9.85
CA PRO A 219 -13.68 20.59 -9.90
C PRO A 219 -12.57 20.42 -8.86
N ASN A 220 -12.85 19.69 -7.77
CA ASN A 220 -11.89 19.35 -6.74
C ASN A 220 -11.94 17.86 -6.39
N GLY A 221 -10.77 17.26 -6.17
CA GLY A 221 -10.62 15.92 -5.61
C GLY A 221 -10.60 15.89 -4.09
N TYR A 222 -10.67 14.67 -3.54
CA TYR A 222 -10.54 14.36 -2.11
C TYR A 222 -9.72 13.08 -1.96
N ILE A 223 -8.56 13.17 -1.30
CA ILE A 223 -7.71 11.98 -1.09
C ILE A 223 -8.35 11.03 -0.08
N THR A 224 -8.67 11.54 1.11
CA THR A 224 -9.21 10.70 2.18
C THR A 224 -10.64 11.06 2.57
N ALA A 225 -11.44 10.04 2.89
CA ALA A 225 -12.73 10.19 3.56
C ALA A 225 -12.81 9.24 4.76
N GLN A 226 -12.19 9.64 5.88
CA GLN A 226 -12.04 8.77 7.05
C GLN A 226 -13.30 8.80 7.93
N GLY A 227 -13.82 7.63 8.27
CA GLY A 227 -15.15 7.37 8.82
C GLY A 227 -15.26 7.15 10.33
N ARG A 228 -14.25 7.52 11.12
CA ARG A 228 -14.28 7.37 12.59
C ARG A 228 -15.43 8.16 13.20
N ASN A 229 -16.22 7.49 14.06
CA ASN A 229 -17.47 8.04 14.59
C ASN A 229 -17.51 8.23 16.12
N SER A 230 -16.45 7.89 16.85
CA SER A 230 -16.37 8.17 18.29
C SER A 230 -14.95 8.56 18.74
N SER A 231 -14.86 9.24 19.88
CA SER A 231 -13.58 9.60 20.51
C SER A 231 -12.76 8.38 20.97
N ASP A 232 -13.43 7.27 21.27
CA ASP A 232 -12.80 6.09 21.87
C ASP A 232 -12.34 5.07 20.82
N ASP A 233 -12.82 5.21 19.58
CA ASP A 233 -12.38 4.40 18.45
C ASP A 233 -10.89 4.69 18.12
N PRO A 234 -10.00 3.68 18.08
CA PRO A 234 -8.58 3.85 17.75
C PRO A 234 -8.31 4.05 16.24
N SER A 235 -9.32 3.92 15.37
CA SER A 235 -9.19 4.05 13.90
C SER A 235 -8.62 5.39 13.42
N GLY A 236 -8.04 5.42 12.23
CA GLY A 236 -7.38 6.60 11.70
C GLY A 236 -6.41 6.24 10.60
N PHE A 237 -6.23 7.16 9.66
CA PHE A 237 -5.27 6.99 8.57
C PHE A 237 -4.00 7.79 8.87
N VAL A 238 -2.85 7.12 8.84
CA VAL A 238 -1.54 7.72 9.10
C VAL A 238 -0.67 7.55 7.87
N PHE A 239 -0.35 8.65 7.20
CA PHE A 239 0.55 8.69 6.04
C PHE A 239 1.94 9.14 6.49
N LYS A 240 2.95 8.27 6.31
CA LYS A 240 4.34 8.50 6.73
C LYS A 240 5.27 8.40 5.54
N TYR A 241 6.07 9.45 5.32
CA TYR A 241 7.08 9.45 4.26
C TYR A 241 6.49 9.20 2.86
N CYS A 242 5.22 9.57 2.67
CA CYS A 242 4.54 9.38 1.41
C CYS A 242 4.86 10.52 0.44
N VAL A 243 4.62 10.28 -0.84
CA VAL A 243 4.71 11.32 -1.87
C VAL A 243 3.33 11.48 -2.48
N PHE A 244 2.77 12.67 -2.38
CA PHE A 244 1.48 13.04 -2.97
C PHE A 244 1.79 13.76 -4.29
N THR A 245 1.47 13.11 -5.40
CA THR A 245 1.83 13.49 -6.77
C THR A 245 0.58 13.57 -7.65
N GLY A 246 0.74 13.86 -8.93
CA GLY A 246 -0.37 13.92 -9.89
C GLY A 246 -0.92 15.33 -10.07
N SER A 247 -2.16 15.42 -10.51
CA SER A 247 -2.78 16.65 -11.01
C SER A 247 -4.21 16.84 -10.50
N GLY A 248 -4.75 18.04 -10.70
CA GLY A 248 -6.09 18.40 -10.26
C GLY A 248 -6.12 18.97 -8.85
N LYS A 249 -6.88 20.04 -8.66
CA LYS A 249 -7.01 20.67 -7.35
C LYS A 249 -7.68 19.72 -6.39
N THR A 250 -7.06 19.45 -5.25
CA THR A 250 -7.48 18.35 -4.38
C THR A 250 -7.32 18.71 -2.91
N TYR A 251 -8.30 18.33 -2.10
CA TYR A 251 -8.21 18.31 -0.64
C TYR A 251 -7.45 17.06 -0.18
N LEU A 252 -6.66 17.20 0.88
CA LEU A 252 -6.05 16.09 1.61
C LEU A 252 -7.12 15.15 2.19
N GLY A 253 -8.30 15.67 2.49
CA GLY A 253 -9.43 14.84 2.84
C GLY A 253 -10.66 15.61 3.29
N ARG A 254 -11.75 14.87 3.48
CA ARG A 254 -12.98 15.33 4.07
C ARG A 254 -13.53 14.40 5.14
N ALA A 255 -14.25 14.94 6.12
CA ALA A 255 -14.72 14.17 7.26
C ALA A 255 -15.94 13.30 6.93
N TYR A 256 -15.73 12.01 6.66
CA TYR A 256 -16.83 11.05 6.46
C TYR A 256 -17.53 10.68 7.78
N GLY A 257 -16.77 10.57 8.87
CA GLY A 257 -17.30 10.34 10.22
C GLY A 257 -17.10 11.52 11.17
N ALA A 258 -17.91 11.58 12.23
CA ALA A 258 -17.98 12.73 13.15
C ALA A 258 -16.70 12.99 13.97
N TYR A 259 -15.81 12.00 14.04
CA TYR A 259 -14.53 12.04 14.74
C TYR A 259 -13.36 11.68 13.80
N SER A 260 -13.54 11.98 12.51
CA SER A 260 -12.59 11.67 11.44
C SER A 260 -11.15 12.02 11.83
N ARG A 261 -10.22 11.09 11.57
CA ARG A 261 -8.82 11.22 11.98
C ARG A 261 -7.86 10.85 10.85
N VAL A 262 -7.03 11.82 10.46
CA VAL A 262 -6.00 11.67 9.43
C VAL A 262 -4.73 12.41 9.85
N ILE A 263 -3.59 11.73 9.78
CA ILE A 263 -2.28 12.29 10.12
C ILE A 263 -1.36 12.13 8.90
N ILE A 264 -0.74 13.22 8.46
CA ILE A 264 0.26 13.23 7.39
C ILE A 264 1.58 13.71 7.95
N TYR A 265 2.61 12.87 7.89
CA TYR A 265 3.88 13.08 8.53
C TYR A 265 5.07 12.89 7.59
N LYS A 266 5.96 13.88 7.53
CA LYS A 266 7.19 13.85 6.71
C LYS A 266 6.96 13.42 5.26
N SER A 267 5.84 13.85 4.71
CA SER A 267 5.44 13.54 3.33
C SER A 267 5.70 14.73 2.42
N VAL A 268 5.82 14.46 1.12
CA VAL A 268 5.95 15.51 0.10
C VAL A 268 4.58 15.76 -0.53
N LEU A 269 4.14 17.01 -0.55
CA LEU A 269 2.85 17.44 -1.08
C LEU A 269 3.06 18.29 -2.34
N SER A 270 2.49 17.86 -3.47
CA SER A 270 2.50 18.63 -4.73
C SER A 270 1.58 19.85 -4.68
N ASP A 271 1.69 20.74 -5.68
CA ASP A 271 0.90 21.96 -5.85
C ASP A 271 -0.57 21.70 -6.29
N ALA A 272 -0.91 20.43 -6.47
CA ALA A 272 -2.28 19.94 -6.59
C ALA A 272 -3.08 20.16 -5.29
N ILE A 273 -2.40 20.12 -4.12
CA ILE A 273 -3.06 20.29 -2.83
C ILE A 273 -3.59 21.73 -2.67
N LEU A 274 -4.89 21.84 -2.39
CA LEU A 274 -5.56 23.12 -2.15
C LEU A 274 -5.00 23.82 -0.90
N ALA A 275 -4.99 25.15 -0.94
CA ALA A 275 -4.46 25.97 0.16
C ALA A 275 -5.20 25.73 1.49
N SER A 276 -6.52 25.55 1.45
CA SER A 276 -7.37 25.17 2.59
C SER A 276 -7.03 23.78 3.15
N GLY A 277 -6.57 22.86 2.30
CA GLY A 277 -6.08 21.52 2.63
C GLY A 277 -7.17 20.51 2.98
N TRP A 278 -8.15 20.88 3.80
CA TRP A 278 -9.15 19.96 4.35
C TRP A 278 -10.57 20.51 4.26
N ASP A 279 -11.54 19.62 4.26
CA ASP A 279 -12.98 19.93 4.25
C ASP A 279 -13.69 19.23 5.43
N ALA A 280 -14.52 19.96 6.18
CA ALA A 280 -15.31 19.39 7.27
C ALA A 280 -16.56 18.64 6.77
N TRP A 281 -16.91 18.78 5.49
CA TRP A 281 -18.05 18.17 4.83
C TRP A 281 -19.37 18.40 5.58
N ARG A 282 -19.94 17.36 6.19
CA ARG A 282 -21.21 17.41 6.94
C ARG A 282 -21.03 17.82 8.40
N TYR A 283 -19.80 18.06 8.85
CA TYR A 283 -19.44 18.34 10.24
C TYR A 283 -18.92 19.77 10.44
N VAL A 284 -19.33 20.71 9.58
CA VAL A 284 -19.14 22.15 9.82
C VAL A 284 -19.75 22.51 11.18
N HIS A 285 -19.06 23.34 11.97
CA HIS A 285 -19.36 23.64 13.38
C HIS A 285 -19.09 22.52 14.40
N HIS A 286 -18.61 21.36 13.95
CA HIS A 286 -18.20 20.24 14.82
C HIS A 286 -16.73 19.86 14.62
N GLU A 287 -15.92 20.73 14.01
CA GLU A 287 -14.52 20.49 13.66
C GLU A 287 -13.62 20.29 14.89
N GLY A 288 -14.11 20.69 16.08
CA GLY A 288 -13.47 20.40 17.36
C GLY A 288 -13.16 18.91 17.56
N ASN A 289 -14.02 18.03 17.04
CA ASN A 289 -13.92 16.57 17.17
C ASN A 289 -12.99 15.91 16.14
N LEU A 290 -12.68 16.61 15.04
CA LEU A 290 -11.83 16.10 13.97
C LEU A 290 -10.35 16.17 14.38
N ILE A 291 -9.56 15.20 13.93
CA ILE A 291 -8.10 15.19 14.16
C ILE A 291 -7.38 15.10 12.83
N TYR A 292 -7.19 16.25 12.19
CA TYR A 292 -6.37 16.39 10.98
C TYR A 292 -5.05 17.08 11.31
N VAL A 293 -3.96 16.45 10.90
CA VAL A 293 -2.59 16.88 11.25
C VAL A 293 -1.70 16.80 10.01
N GLU A 294 -0.98 17.88 9.75
CA GLU A 294 0.16 17.92 8.84
C GLU A 294 1.41 18.26 9.68
N ALA A 295 2.41 17.38 9.67
CA ALA A 295 3.63 17.56 10.47
C ALA A 295 4.88 17.23 9.66
N ASP A 296 5.83 18.18 9.63
CA ASP A 296 7.10 18.09 8.89
C ASP A 296 6.94 17.79 7.38
N CYS A 297 5.78 18.11 6.79
CA CYS A 297 5.55 17.96 5.36
C CYS A 297 6.35 18.99 4.55
N LYS A 298 6.74 18.62 3.33
CA LYS A 298 7.49 19.47 2.39
C LYS A 298 6.82 19.50 1.03
N GLY A 299 7.32 20.35 0.13
CA GLY A 299 6.81 20.48 -1.23
C GLY A 299 5.87 21.67 -1.40
N PRO A 300 5.53 22.02 -2.66
CA PRO A 300 4.77 23.23 -2.97
C PRO A 300 3.36 23.25 -2.38
N GLY A 301 2.75 22.08 -2.12
CA GLY A 301 1.46 21.96 -1.46
C GLY A 301 1.48 22.01 0.06
N ALA A 302 2.67 22.03 0.68
CA ALA A 302 2.82 21.88 2.14
C ALA A 302 2.73 23.20 2.93
N ASN A 303 2.51 24.34 2.27
CA ASN A 303 2.33 25.60 2.99
C ASN A 303 1.00 25.61 3.78
N THR A 304 1.11 25.62 5.10
CA THR A 304 -0.06 25.59 5.99
C THR A 304 -0.64 26.97 6.34
N SER A 305 -0.09 28.08 5.83
CA SER A 305 -0.49 29.44 6.23
C SER A 305 -1.93 29.82 5.87
N LYS A 306 -2.53 29.09 4.91
CA LYS A 306 -3.91 29.27 4.45
C LYS A 306 -4.80 28.05 4.74
N ARG A 307 -4.33 27.11 5.55
CA ARG A 307 -5.11 25.93 5.93
C ARG A 307 -6.32 26.35 6.75
N VAL A 308 -7.31 25.47 6.76
CA VAL A 308 -8.44 25.58 7.68
C VAL A 308 -7.98 25.87 9.12
N PRO A 309 -8.68 26.74 9.86
CA PRO A 309 -8.23 27.19 11.19
C PRO A 309 -8.27 26.08 12.24
N TRP A 310 -9.02 25.01 11.99
CA TRP A 310 -9.20 23.87 12.89
C TRP A 310 -8.19 22.73 12.66
N LEU A 311 -7.20 22.91 11.77
CA LEU A 311 -6.08 21.98 11.62
C LEU A 311 -5.36 21.80 12.96
N LYS A 312 -5.22 20.56 13.42
CA LYS A 312 -4.65 20.27 14.74
C LYS A 312 -3.13 20.31 14.70
N LYS A 313 -2.54 20.86 15.76
CA LYS A 313 -1.11 20.77 16.06
C LYS A 313 -0.92 19.88 17.28
N LEU A 314 -0.43 18.66 17.06
CA LEU A 314 -0.15 17.74 18.15
C LEU A 314 1.26 17.94 18.69
N GLY A 315 1.43 17.81 20.01
CA GLY A 315 2.75 17.76 20.62
C GLY A 315 3.52 16.50 20.21
N ALA A 316 4.85 16.54 20.28
CA ALA A 316 5.72 15.46 19.83
C ALA A 316 5.38 14.09 20.46
N SER A 317 5.03 14.07 21.75
CA SER A 317 4.66 12.85 22.48
C SER A 317 3.33 12.25 21.99
N GLN A 318 2.33 13.08 21.69
CA GLN A 318 1.05 12.64 21.14
C GLN A 318 1.21 12.15 19.71
N LEU A 319 1.94 12.91 18.87
CA LEU A 319 2.19 12.54 17.49
C LEU A 319 2.91 11.19 17.40
N LYS A 320 3.93 10.96 18.25
CA LYS A 320 4.69 9.70 18.29
C LYS A 320 3.80 8.45 18.50
N LYS A 321 2.66 8.58 19.19
CA LYS A 321 1.72 7.47 19.39
C LYS A 321 1.11 6.97 18.08
N PHE A 322 0.89 7.86 17.12
CA PHE A 322 0.38 7.51 15.78
C PHE A 322 1.51 7.04 14.84
N LEU A 323 2.72 7.60 15.01
CA LEU A 323 3.83 7.32 14.09
C LEU A 323 4.56 6.00 14.37
N ASN A 324 4.52 5.51 15.62
CA ASN A 324 5.11 4.22 15.96
C ASN A 324 4.30 3.09 15.32
N LEU A 325 4.97 2.05 14.84
CA LEU A 325 4.34 0.85 14.31
C LEU A 325 3.38 0.21 15.33
N SER A 326 3.65 0.37 16.63
CA SER A 326 2.76 -0.04 17.72
C SER A 326 1.36 0.62 17.68
N TYR A 327 1.13 1.63 16.83
CA TYR A 327 -0.22 2.12 16.57
C TYR A 327 -1.09 0.97 16.03
N ILE A 328 -0.60 0.26 15.02
CA ILE A 328 -1.30 -0.87 14.38
C ILE A 328 -0.78 -2.24 14.86
N ASP A 329 0.38 -2.29 15.52
CA ASP A 329 1.11 -3.52 15.81
C ASP A 329 1.56 -3.61 17.28
N LYS A 330 0.61 -3.54 18.22
CA LYS A 330 0.94 -3.67 19.66
C LYS A 330 1.41 -5.08 20.00
N GLU A 331 0.92 -6.08 19.29
CA GLU A 331 1.12 -7.51 19.53
C GLU A 331 2.28 -8.09 18.70
N GLY A 332 2.92 -7.29 17.84
CA GLY A 332 4.03 -7.73 17.00
C GLY A 332 3.62 -8.68 15.86
N TRP A 333 2.39 -8.59 15.35
CA TRP A 333 1.89 -9.39 14.23
C TRP A 333 2.66 -9.15 12.93
N ILE A 334 3.17 -7.94 12.68
CA ILE A 334 3.94 -7.66 11.45
C ILE A 334 5.23 -8.48 11.42
N ALA A 335 5.92 -8.61 12.56
CA ALA A 335 7.13 -9.42 12.67
C ALA A 335 6.88 -10.93 12.47
N LYS A 336 5.62 -11.38 12.63
CA LYS A 336 5.18 -12.77 12.45
C LYS A 336 4.66 -13.06 11.04
N LEU A 337 4.60 -12.08 10.14
CA LEU A 337 4.18 -12.33 8.77
C LEU A 337 5.22 -13.20 8.02
N PRO A 338 4.78 -13.99 7.00
CA PRO A 338 5.70 -14.70 6.13
C PRO A 338 6.72 -13.74 5.50
N LYS A 339 8.00 -14.12 5.51
CA LYS A 339 9.06 -13.33 4.88
C LYS A 339 9.31 -13.81 3.46
N ASP A 340 9.76 -12.88 2.63
CA ASP A 340 10.15 -13.15 1.26
C ASP A 340 11.33 -14.12 1.19
N GLU A 341 11.11 -15.28 0.59
CA GLU A 341 12.15 -16.30 0.38
C GLU A 341 13.08 -15.97 -0.81
N THR A 342 12.73 -14.98 -1.65
CA THR A 342 13.48 -14.68 -2.90
C THR A 342 14.82 -13.98 -2.69
N LYS A 343 15.15 -13.53 -1.47
CA LYS A 343 16.44 -12.89 -1.16
C LYS A 343 17.65 -13.81 -0.97
N LYS A 344 17.53 -15.12 -1.25
CA LYS A 344 18.68 -16.02 -1.38
C LYS A 344 19.04 -16.25 -2.85
N ILE A 345 19.36 -15.19 -3.57
CA ILE A 345 20.23 -15.28 -4.74
C ILE A 345 21.63 -14.83 -4.27
N PRO A 346 22.64 -15.70 -4.23
CA PRO A 346 24.00 -15.30 -3.89
C PRO A 346 24.52 -14.41 -5.04
N GLY A 347 24.44 -13.08 -4.86
CA GLY A 347 24.90 -12.11 -5.86
C GLY A 347 24.44 -10.65 -5.62
N GLU A 348 23.35 -10.42 -4.88
CA GLU A 348 22.82 -9.06 -4.69
C GLU A 348 23.66 -8.13 -3.78
N SER A 349 24.67 -8.64 -3.06
CA SER A 349 25.56 -7.75 -2.31
C SER A 349 26.43 -6.90 -3.24
N LEU A 350 26.78 -7.41 -4.43
CA LEU A 350 27.63 -6.71 -5.38
C LEU A 350 26.90 -5.59 -6.12
N PHE A 351 25.61 -5.76 -6.46
CA PHE A 351 24.83 -4.72 -7.14
C PHE A 351 24.48 -3.54 -6.21
N SER A 352 24.19 -3.81 -4.94
CA SER A 352 24.01 -2.76 -3.92
C SER A 352 25.31 -2.00 -3.66
N PHE A 353 26.46 -2.70 -3.65
CA PHE A 353 27.78 -2.10 -3.51
C PHE A 353 28.19 -1.29 -4.76
N TYR A 354 27.87 -1.77 -5.97
CA TYR A 354 28.13 -1.05 -7.22
C TYR A 354 27.26 0.21 -7.35
N SER A 355 25.98 0.14 -6.98
CA SER A 355 25.06 1.28 -6.93
C SER A 355 25.51 2.33 -5.89
N PHE A 356 26.07 1.88 -4.76
CA PHE A 356 26.64 2.76 -3.75
C PHE A 356 27.94 3.44 -4.22
N ILE A 357 28.81 2.72 -4.95
CA ILE A 357 30.04 3.27 -5.53
C ILE A 357 29.74 4.26 -6.66
N THR A 358 28.81 3.96 -7.56
CA THR A 358 28.45 4.88 -8.67
C THR A 358 27.78 6.16 -8.17
N LYS A 359 26.94 6.08 -7.13
CA LYS A 359 26.40 7.28 -6.44
C LYS A 359 27.48 8.10 -5.75
N LYS A 360 28.51 7.47 -5.19
CA LYS A 360 29.66 8.20 -4.63
C LYS A 360 30.51 8.83 -5.74
N MET A 361 30.76 8.17 -6.87
CA MET A 361 31.55 8.77 -7.96
C MET A 361 30.88 10.01 -8.59
N GLN A 362 29.55 10.05 -8.71
CA GLN A 362 28.83 11.26 -9.14
C GLN A 362 28.97 12.45 -8.18
N THR A 363 29.21 12.21 -6.89
CA THR A 363 29.47 13.29 -5.92
C THR A 363 30.91 13.82 -5.97
N TRP A 364 31.86 13.10 -6.58
CA TRP A 364 33.24 13.58 -6.73
C TRP A 364 33.42 14.51 -7.94
N GLU A 365 32.63 14.36 -9.00
CA GLU A 365 32.65 15.30 -10.15
C GLU A 365 32.21 16.72 -9.74
N PHE A 366 31.28 16.85 -8.79
CA PHE A 366 30.88 18.14 -8.22
C PHE A 366 31.94 18.79 -7.31
N VAL A 367 32.80 17.97 -6.68
CA VAL A 367 33.88 18.48 -5.81
C VAL A 367 35.09 18.92 -6.65
N LEU A 368 35.40 18.22 -7.74
CA LEU A 368 36.51 18.61 -8.64
C LEU A 368 36.16 19.84 -9.49
N ALA A 369 34.90 20.01 -9.88
CA ALA A 369 34.43 21.22 -10.56
C ALA A 369 34.42 22.47 -9.66
N SER A 370 34.23 22.32 -8.35
CA SER A 370 34.32 23.44 -7.39
C SER A 370 35.75 23.78 -6.96
N LEU A 371 36.73 22.96 -7.35
CA LEU A 371 38.17 23.19 -7.15
C LEU A 371 38.92 23.63 -8.43
N GLY A 372 38.20 23.87 -9.54
CA GLY A 372 38.77 24.48 -10.75
C GLY A 372 39.63 23.56 -11.63
N VAL A 373 39.42 22.23 -11.58
CA VAL A 373 40.15 21.28 -12.44
C VAL A 373 39.38 21.07 -13.76
N ASP A 374 40.02 21.37 -14.89
CA ASP A 374 39.45 21.22 -16.24
C ASP A 374 39.54 19.76 -16.74
N LEU A 375 38.41 19.22 -17.22
CA LEU A 375 38.21 17.82 -17.63
C LEU A 375 38.11 17.67 -19.16
N GLN A 376 38.93 18.39 -19.92
CA GLN A 376 38.96 18.26 -21.39
C GLN A 376 39.75 17.05 -21.93
N THR A 377 40.35 16.19 -21.10
CA THR A 377 41.26 15.14 -21.61
C THR A 377 40.66 13.76 -21.88
N PHE A 378 39.36 13.53 -21.63
CA PHE A 378 38.75 12.21 -21.86
C PHE A 378 37.41 12.29 -22.61
N LYS A 379 37.48 12.36 -23.94
CA LYS A 379 36.34 12.02 -24.82
C LYS A 379 36.80 11.03 -25.90
N GLY A 380 36.29 9.81 -25.81
CA GLY A 380 36.25 8.83 -26.89
C GLY A 380 34.99 7.96 -26.72
N PRO A 381 34.26 7.61 -27.79
CA PRO A 381 32.99 6.91 -27.67
C PRO A 381 33.21 5.41 -27.47
N TYR A 382 32.53 4.81 -26.49
CA TYR A 382 32.43 3.35 -26.38
C TYR A 382 30.95 2.95 -26.32
N CYS A 383 30.54 2.09 -27.25
CA CYS A 383 29.34 1.28 -27.16
C CYS A 383 29.67 0.01 -26.37
N VAL A 384 28.79 -0.40 -25.45
CA VAL A 384 28.91 -1.68 -24.74
C VAL A 384 27.77 -2.58 -25.20
N GLU A 385 28.09 -3.57 -26.03
CA GLU A 385 27.26 -4.75 -26.23
C GLU A 385 27.59 -5.79 -25.16
N THR A 386 26.55 -6.39 -24.57
CA THR A 386 26.68 -7.46 -23.59
C THR A 386 26.67 -8.83 -24.28
N THR A 387 27.74 -9.60 -24.11
CA THR A 387 27.72 -11.06 -24.19
C THR A 387 28.39 -11.67 -22.96
N PHE A 388 27.84 -12.82 -22.54
CA PHE A 388 28.13 -13.61 -21.36
C PHE A 388 29.56 -14.21 -21.35
N ASP A 389 29.99 -14.65 -20.16
CA ASP A 389 31.14 -15.53 -19.83
C ASP A 389 32.50 -14.92 -19.43
N GLU A 390 33.08 -15.59 -18.43
CA GLU A 390 34.30 -15.30 -17.69
C GLU A 390 35.55 -15.36 -18.58
N LYS A 391 36.30 -14.25 -18.62
CA LYS A 391 37.78 -14.10 -18.58
C LYS A 391 38.20 -12.89 -19.41
N VAL A 392 38.72 -11.86 -18.74
CA VAL A 392 39.30 -10.69 -19.40
C VAL A 392 40.79 -10.94 -19.58
N THR A 393 41.25 -10.96 -20.83
CA THR A 393 42.67 -10.92 -21.21
C THR A 393 42.86 -9.70 -22.12
N PHE A 394 43.84 -8.85 -21.83
CA PHE A 394 44.15 -7.65 -22.61
C PHE A 394 45.33 -7.92 -23.56
N PHE A 395 45.21 -7.51 -24.82
CA PHE A 395 46.32 -7.40 -25.77
C PHE A 395 46.41 -5.97 -26.32
N PRO A 396 47.60 -5.35 -26.41
CA PRO A 396 47.80 -4.09 -27.10
C PRO A 396 48.01 -4.33 -28.61
N PHE A 397 47.28 -3.61 -29.45
CA PHE A 397 47.56 -3.54 -30.89
C PHE A 397 48.69 -2.53 -31.15
N PHE A 398 49.81 -3.03 -31.70
CA PHE A 398 50.76 -2.22 -32.44
C PHE A 398 50.24 -2.02 -33.86
N SER A 399 50.25 -0.78 -34.36
CA SER A 399 50.20 -0.50 -35.79
C SER A 399 51.54 0.10 -36.23
N GLN A 400 52.18 -0.55 -37.21
CA GLN A 400 53.19 0.05 -38.08
C GLN A 400 52.60 0.24 -39.49
N PRO A 401 53.18 1.14 -40.31
CA PRO A 401 52.51 1.76 -41.46
C PRO A 401 52.93 1.14 -42.80
N VAL A 402 52.02 1.16 -43.80
CA VAL A 402 52.26 1.01 -45.26
C VAL A 402 50.99 1.57 -45.93
N ASN A 403 50.93 2.49 -46.90
CA ASN A 403 51.87 3.26 -47.74
C ASN A 403 51.33 4.69 -47.88
#